data_AF-A0A432Q1V9-F1
#
_entry.id   AF-A0A432Q1V9-F1
#
_cell.length_a   1.000
_cell.length_b   1.000
_cell.length_c   1.000
_cell.angle_alpha   90.00
_cell.angle_beta   90.00
_cell.angle_gamma   90.00
#
_symmetry.space_group_name_H-M   'P 1'
#
loop_
_entity.id
_entity.type
_entity.pdbx_description
1 polymer ?
#
loop_
_entity_poly.entity_id
_entity_poly.type
_entity_poly.pdbx_seq_one_letter_code
_entity_poly.pdbx_strand_id
1 'polypeptide(L)'
;MGVLKKLLDLYRESLKPVEDEEVEVEEEVNTEDLKEILEHLNEGKLLETPEEGKVFELVPSLDTEEMLFLILNVNEDFTTVIPLSRWIEFATPDDVLINLNGKPYIAQTDIALDIPTQGFNTWFGNRKLYEVGKISEEELKKVKEVYEGSKSEARLTFPEKREFKKIEAGRYLPIWVGMINFAEETAELYQELKELVAEYRKVAPARASEQIRLHGSAKNISFFYDEEKEELFLYPEEEFVGKEGRIIIKYKDKELIFYKGTIKPEYRIPLSREAFDYEFFKEGLRLELL
;
A
#
# COMPACT_ATOMS: atom_id res chain seq x y z
N MET A 1 -12.08 39.94 6.51
CA MET A 1 -11.42 38.66 6.22
C MET A 1 -12.46 37.56 6.42
N GLY A 2 -12.76 36.75 5.38
CA GLY A 2 -13.85 35.77 5.42
C GLY A 2 -13.52 34.54 6.28
N VAL A 3 -14.55 33.87 6.82
CA VAL A 3 -14.41 32.70 7.71
C VAL A 3 -13.68 31.54 7.03
N LEU A 4 -14.03 31.23 5.77
CA LEU A 4 -13.39 30.17 4.97
C LEU A 4 -11.88 30.36 4.79
N LYS A 5 -11.44 31.61 4.60
CA LYS A 5 -10.01 31.92 4.48
C LYS A 5 -9.25 31.62 5.78
N LYS A 6 -9.83 31.96 6.95
CA LYS A 6 -9.23 31.64 8.25
C LYS A 6 -9.15 30.13 8.49
N LEU A 7 -10.19 29.39 8.11
CA LEU A 7 -10.18 27.92 8.21
C LEU A 7 -9.10 27.31 7.30
N LEU A 8 -8.89 27.87 6.11
CA LEU A 8 -7.86 27.41 5.18
C LEU A 8 -6.45 27.69 5.72
N ASP A 9 -6.26 28.84 6.37
CA ASP A 9 -5.00 29.20 7.03
C ASP A 9 -4.73 28.26 8.23
N LEU A 10 -5.73 27.95 9.05
CA LEU A 10 -5.62 26.97 10.15
C LEU A 10 -5.29 25.56 9.64
N TYR A 11 -5.94 25.12 8.56
CA TYR A 11 -5.65 23.85 7.92
C TYR A 11 -4.20 23.79 7.43
N ARG A 12 -3.69 24.85 6.80
CA ARG A 12 -2.27 24.90 6.39
C ARG A 12 -1.29 24.81 7.55
N GLU A 13 -1.64 25.40 8.69
CA GLU A 13 -0.83 25.31 9.89
C GLU A 13 -0.79 23.88 10.44
N SER A 14 -1.91 23.14 10.36
CA SER A 14 -1.97 21.74 10.80
C SER A 14 -1.31 20.74 9.85
N LEU A 15 -0.86 21.19 8.66
CA LEU A 15 -0.07 20.38 7.74
C LEU A 15 1.44 20.55 7.92
N LYS A 16 1.88 21.47 8.78
CA LYS A 16 3.31 21.63 9.04
C LYS A 16 3.80 20.37 9.77
N PRO A 17 4.94 19.79 9.34
CA PRO A 17 5.59 18.77 10.16
C PRO A 17 5.82 19.36 11.55
N VAL A 18 5.66 18.54 12.59
CA VAL A 18 6.20 18.89 13.90
C VAL A 18 7.69 19.11 13.65
N GLU A 19 8.19 20.33 13.82
CA GLU A 19 9.63 20.52 13.90
C GLU A 19 10.09 19.60 15.02
N ASP A 20 11.01 18.67 14.74
CA ASP A 20 11.73 17.96 15.77
C ASP A 20 12.33 19.05 16.68
N GLU A 21 11.68 19.35 17.80
CA GLU A 21 12.42 19.93 18.91
C GLU A 21 13.50 18.89 19.18
N GLU A 22 14.75 19.22 18.83
CA GLU A 22 15.93 18.47 19.22
C GLU A 22 15.95 18.40 20.75
N VAL A 23 15.21 17.45 21.31
CA VAL A 23 15.47 16.93 22.63
C VAL A 23 16.78 16.17 22.44
N GLU A 24 17.88 16.73 22.92
CA GLU A 24 19.10 15.96 23.16
C GLU A 24 18.72 14.81 24.11
N VAL A 25 18.34 13.67 23.55
CA VAL A 25 18.16 12.44 24.31
C VAL A 25 19.53 11.77 24.33
N GLU A 26 20.25 11.97 25.42
CA GLU A 26 21.36 11.08 25.79
C GLU A 26 20.83 9.64 25.79
N GLU A 27 21.50 8.77 25.03
CA GLU A 27 21.15 7.37 24.84
C GLU A 27 21.02 6.62 26.17
N GLU A 28 19.79 6.27 26.55
CA GLU A 28 19.47 5.01 27.21
C GLU A 28 18.02 4.67 26.83
N VAL A 29 17.85 4.01 25.67
CA VAL A 29 16.53 3.56 25.22
C VAL A 29 16.09 2.42 26.13
N ASN A 30 15.28 2.75 27.13
CA ASN A 30 14.55 1.79 27.93
C ASN A 30 13.49 1.11 27.03
N THR A 31 13.74 -0.14 26.67
CA THR A 31 12.87 -0.95 25.80
C THR A 31 11.47 -1.21 26.38
N GLU A 32 11.23 -0.92 27.66
CA GLU A 32 9.91 -1.05 28.30
C GLU A 32 8.99 0.13 27.95
N ASP A 33 9.50 1.36 27.80
CA ASP A 33 8.68 2.54 27.46
C ASP A 33 8.23 2.52 25.98
N LEU A 34 9.03 1.89 25.10
CA LEU A 34 8.66 1.66 23.69
C LEU A 34 7.48 0.69 23.53
N LYS A 35 7.32 -0.28 24.45
CA LYS A 35 6.14 -1.15 24.47
C LYS A 35 4.90 -0.40 24.91
N GLU A 36 5.01 0.50 25.89
CA GLU A 36 3.88 1.30 26.37
C GLU A 36 3.39 2.30 25.30
N ILE A 37 4.32 2.91 24.54
CA ILE A 37 3.98 3.79 23.39
C ILE A 37 3.37 3.00 22.23
N LEU A 38 3.86 1.78 21.94
CA LEU A 38 3.28 0.90 20.93
C LEU A 38 1.93 0.29 21.34
N GLU A 39 1.69 0.11 22.64
CA GLU A 39 0.41 -0.33 23.21
C GLU A 39 -0.66 0.76 23.15
N HIS A 40 -0.28 2.04 23.19
CA HIS A 40 -1.22 3.17 23.05
C HIS A 40 -1.61 3.49 21.59
N LEU A 41 -0.98 2.85 20.59
CA LEU A 41 -1.23 3.07 19.16
C LEU A 41 -2.14 2.03 18.48
N ASN A 42 -2.72 1.06 19.19
CA ASN A 42 -3.45 -0.06 18.55
C ASN A 42 -4.84 -0.34 19.14
N GLU A 43 -5.80 0.56 18.96
CA GLU A 43 -7.22 0.15 18.93
C GLU A 43 -7.70 -0.24 17.51
N GLY A 44 -6.94 0.13 16.47
CA GLY A 44 -7.22 -0.26 15.09
C GLY A 44 -6.79 -1.69 14.79
N LYS A 45 -7.66 -2.47 14.14
CA LYS A 45 -7.29 -3.80 13.62
C LYS A 45 -6.51 -3.60 12.31
N LEU A 46 -5.40 -4.31 12.11
CA LEU A 46 -4.73 -4.32 10.79
C LEU A 46 -5.74 -4.71 9.71
N LEU A 47 -5.78 -3.94 8.62
CA LEU A 47 -6.66 -4.25 7.49
C LEU A 47 -6.09 -5.46 6.75
N GLU A 48 -6.70 -6.62 6.94
CA GLU A 48 -6.25 -7.89 6.34
C GLU A 48 -6.64 -7.99 4.86
N THR A 49 -7.85 -7.54 4.52
CA THR A 49 -8.43 -7.64 3.17
C THR A 49 -9.28 -6.40 2.88
N PRO A 50 -9.20 -5.82 1.66
CA PRO A 50 -10.09 -4.75 1.26
C PRO A 50 -11.55 -5.23 1.18
N GLU A 51 -12.48 -4.43 1.70
CA GLU A 51 -13.93 -4.67 1.63
C GLU A 51 -14.63 -3.32 1.44
N GLU A 52 -15.63 -3.27 0.56
CA GLU A 52 -16.38 -2.04 0.31
C GLU A 52 -17.01 -1.45 1.58
N GLY A 53 -16.95 -0.14 1.69
CA GLY A 53 -17.47 0.60 2.84
C GLY A 53 -16.53 0.64 4.04
N LYS A 54 -15.47 -0.18 4.09
CA LYS A 54 -14.46 -0.07 5.14
C LYS A 54 -13.66 1.22 4.98
N VAL A 55 -13.27 1.77 6.12
CA VAL A 55 -12.36 2.90 6.21
C VAL A 55 -11.08 2.45 6.88
N PHE A 56 -9.95 2.82 6.28
CA PHE A 56 -8.63 2.56 6.83
C PHE A 56 -7.81 3.84 6.97
N GLU A 57 -6.85 3.80 7.89
CA GLU A 57 -5.83 4.83 8.10
C GLU A 57 -4.46 4.35 7.60
N LEU A 58 -3.70 5.27 7.01
CA LEU A 58 -2.29 5.07 6.67
C LEU A 58 -1.37 5.55 7.80
N VAL A 59 -0.56 4.65 8.36
CA VAL A 59 0.42 4.97 9.41
C VAL A 59 1.85 4.57 9.00
N PRO A 60 2.86 5.46 9.11
CA PRO A 60 2.73 6.87 9.49
C PRO A 60 2.06 7.71 8.39
N SER A 61 1.34 8.75 8.82
CA SER A 61 0.87 9.85 7.95
C SER A 61 2.06 10.65 7.41
N LEU A 62 1.85 11.43 6.34
CA LEU A 62 2.89 12.33 5.80
C LEU A 62 3.08 13.62 6.63
N ASP A 63 2.08 13.95 7.44
CA ASP A 63 1.98 15.17 8.25
C ASP A 63 1.24 14.86 9.54
N THR A 64 0.94 15.87 10.36
CA THR A 64 0.24 15.70 11.64
C THR A 64 -1.26 15.41 11.51
N GLU A 65 -1.81 15.36 10.28
CA GLU A 65 -3.21 15.07 10.05
C GLU A 65 -3.40 13.59 9.67
N GLU A 66 -4.49 13.01 10.19
CA GLU A 66 -4.91 11.63 9.88
C GLU A 66 -5.11 11.47 8.36
N MET A 67 -4.69 10.32 7.82
CA MET A 67 -4.83 9.98 6.41
C MET A 67 -5.80 8.81 6.26
N LEU A 68 -7.09 9.14 6.20
CA LEU A 68 -8.18 8.19 6.15
C LEU A 68 -8.66 7.96 4.72
N PHE A 69 -8.97 6.70 4.39
CA PHE A 69 -9.44 6.28 3.07
C PHE A 69 -10.64 5.37 3.19
N LEU A 70 -11.69 5.65 2.42
CA LEU A 70 -12.82 4.78 2.19
C LEU A 70 -12.53 3.83 1.03
N ILE A 71 -12.75 2.54 1.23
CA ILE A 71 -12.77 1.54 0.16
C ILE A 71 -14.12 1.65 -0.55
N LEU A 72 -14.14 2.22 -1.76
CA LEU A 72 -15.35 2.44 -2.53
C LEU A 72 -15.78 1.16 -3.26
N ASN A 73 -14.87 0.58 -4.04
CA ASN A 73 -15.11 -0.60 -4.86
C ASN A 73 -14.00 -1.61 -4.64
N VAL A 74 -14.36 -2.89 -4.63
CA VAL A 74 -13.39 -3.99 -4.65
C VAL A 74 -13.76 -4.91 -5.81
N ASN A 75 -12.86 -5.04 -6.77
CA ASN A 75 -12.97 -6.02 -7.85
C ASN A 75 -11.68 -6.86 -7.94
N GLU A 76 -11.65 -7.84 -8.84
CA GLU A 76 -10.53 -8.79 -8.95
C GLU A 76 -9.20 -8.09 -9.30
N ASP A 77 -9.26 -7.04 -10.12
CA ASP A 77 -8.07 -6.35 -10.66
C ASP A 77 -7.65 -5.17 -9.78
N PHE A 78 -8.61 -4.37 -9.32
CA PHE A 78 -8.42 -3.11 -8.61
C PHE A 78 -9.44 -2.86 -7.49
N THR A 79 -8.95 -2.15 -6.47
CA THR A 79 -9.68 -1.61 -5.33
C THR A 79 -9.63 -0.10 -5.45
N THR A 80 -10.81 0.51 -5.62
CA THR A 80 -10.94 1.98 -5.65
C THR A 80 -11.01 2.51 -4.23
N VAL A 81 -10.12 3.43 -3.87
CA VAL A 81 -10.12 4.12 -2.58
C VAL A 81 -10.36 5.61 -2.76
N ILE A 82 -11.03 6.22 -1.78
CA ILE A 82 -11.37 7.64 -1.75
C ILE A 82 -10.86 8.25 -0.45
N PRO A 83 -10.07 9.34 -0.48
CA PRO A 83 -9.63 10.00 0.73
C PRO A 83 -10.79 10.67 1.47
N LEU A 84 -10.70 10.66 2.79
CA LEU A 84 -11.64 11.30 3.70
C LEU A 84 -11.00 12.52 4.35
N SER A 85 -11.80 13.58 4.55
CA SER A 85 -11.34 14.76 5.30
C SER A 85 -12.36 15.23 6.31
N ARG A 86 -11.87 15.65 7.48
CA ARG A 86 -12.68 16.21 8.57
C ARG A 86 -13.14 17.66 8.31
N TRP A 87 -12.58 18.32 7.30
CA TRP A 87 -12.81 19.73 6.99
C TRP A 87 -14.07 19.93 6.13
N ILE A 88 -15.23 19.61 6.70
CA ILE A 88 -16.53 19.59 6.02
C ILE A 88 -16.95 20.94 5.44
N GLU A 89 -16.40 22.05 5.93
CA GLU A 89 -16.66 23.40 5.45
C GLU A 89 -16.18 23.62 4.00
N PHE A 90 -15.21 22.81 3.56
CA PHE A 90 -14.67 22.85 2.20
C PHE A 90 -15.36 21.89 1.21
N ALA A 91 -16.38 21.13 1.65
CA ALA A 91 -17.14 20.22 0.79
C ALA A 91 -17.61 20.91 -0.50
N THR A 92 -17.40 20.23 -1.62
CA THR A 92 -17.80 20.60 -2.97
C THR A 92 -19.00 19.76 -3.42
N PRO A 93 -19.67 20.09 -4.53
CA PRO A 93 -20.78 19.27 -5.04
C PRO A 93 -20.40 17.83 -5.39
N ASP A 94 -19.12 17.57 -5.64
CA ASP A 94 -18.58 16.24 -5.94
C ASP A 94 -18.14 15.50 -4.66
N ASP A 95 -18.34 16.10 -3.48
CA ASP A 95 -18.06 15.46 -2.19
C ASP A 95 -19.33 14.92 -1.55
N VAL A 96 -19.21 13.81 -0.82
CA VAL A 96 -20.31 13.23 -0.04
C VAL A 96 -20.00 13.35 1.44
N LEU A 97 -20.94 13.91 2.20
CA LEU A 97 -20.86 13.89 3.66
C LEU A 97 -21.20 12.49 4.17
N ILE A 98 -20.28 11.91 4.95
CA ILE A 98 -20.42 10.60 5.57
C ILE A 98 -20.22 10.72 7.09
N ASN A 99 -20.74 9.74 7.82
CA ASN A 99 -20.53 9.59 9.24
C ASN A 99 -19.65 8.38 9.52
N LEU A 100 -18.49 8.61 10.12
CA LEU A 100 -17.59 7.56 10.59
C LEU A 100 -17.52 7.65 12.12
N ASN A 101 -18.03 6.61 12.80
CA ASN A 101 -18.02 6.50 14.26
C ASN A 101 -18.58 7.74 15.00
N GLY A 102 -19.64 8.35 14.45
CA GLY A 102 -20.29 9.52 15.03
C GLY A 102 -19.65 10.86 14.65
N LYS A 103 -18.59 10.88 13.83
CA LYS A 103 -17.93 12.08 13.35
C LYS A 103 -18.20 12.32 11.86
N PRO A 104 -18.49 13.56 11.44
CA PRO A 104 -18.73 13.87 10.04
C PRO A 104 -17.41 14.01 9.27
N TYR A 105 -17.37 13.41 8.08
CA TYR A 105 -16.26 13.53 7.12
C TYR A 105 -16.81 13.85 5.73
N ILE A 106 -15.94 14.37 4.85
CA ILE A 106 -16.17 14.46 3.42
C ILE A 106 -15.46 13.30 2.74
N ALA A 107 -16.17 12.55 1.90
CA ALA A 107 -15.59 11.60 0.95
C ALA A 107 -15.29 12.35 -0.36
N GLN A 108 -13.99 12.43 -0.72
CA GLN A 108 -13.50 13.25 -1.82
C GLN A 108 -13.49 12.50 -3.15
N THR A 109 -14.65 12.36 -3.77
CA THR A 109 -14.82 11.48 -4.95
C THR A 109 -14.03 11.92 -6.18
N ASP A 110 -13.66 13.20 -6.25
CA ASP A 110 -12.79 13.80 -7.27
C ASP A 110 -11.30 13.45 -7.12
N ILE A 111 -10.92 12.80 -6.02
CA ILE A 111 -9.54 12.41 -5.69
C ILE A 111 -9.43 10.88 -5.50
N ALA A 112 -10.27 10.10 -6.18
CA ALA A 112 -10.25 8.65 -6.12
C ALA A 112 -8.97 8.05 -6.72
N LEU A 113 -8.59 6.87 -6.22
CA LEU A 113 -7.46 6.10 -6.70
C LEU A 113 -7.82 4.63 -6.86
N ASP A 114 -7.46 4.05 -8.00
CA ASP A 114 -7.51 2.60 -8.21
C ASP A 114 -6.16 1.98 -7.86
N ILE A 115 -6.19 0.98 -6.99
CA ILE A 115 -5.01 0.27 -6.48
C ILE A 115 -5.20 -1.21 -6.81
N PRO A 116 -4.18 -1.96 -7.26
CA PRO A 116 -4.39 -3.38 -7.51
C PRO A 116 -4.88 -4.12 -6.26
N THR A 117 -5.95 -4.92 -6.42
CA THR A 117 -6.56 -5.65 -5.30
C THR A 117 -5.59 -6.69 -4.76
N GLN A 118 -4.87 -7.36 -5.65
CA GLN A 118 -3.81 -8.27 -5.29
C GLN A 118 -2.64 -7.51 -4.68
N GLY A 119 -2.24 -7.89 -3.46
CA GLY A 119 -1.20 -7.19 -2.72
C GLY A 119 -1.60 -5.79 -2.28
N PHE A 120 -2.90 -5.46 -2.15
CA PHE A 120 -3.38 -4.14 -1.71
C PHE A 120 -2.56 -3.52 -0.57
N ASN A 121 -2.26 -4.30 0.48
CA ASN A 121 -1.49 -3.84 1.63
C ASN A 121 -0.03 -3.48 1.33
N THR A 122 0.58 -4.08 0.31
CA THR A 122 1.99 -3.86 -0.05
C THR A 122 2.18 -2.61 -0.91
N TRP A 123 1.14 -2.17 -1.61
CA TRP A 123 1.20 -1.00 -2.50
C TRP A 123 1.52 0.30 -1.75
N PHE A 124 1.19 0.39 -0.46
CA PHE A 124 1.48 1.57 0.36
C PHE A 124 2.91 1.59 0.95
N GLY A 125 3.80 0.69 0.48
CA GLY A 125 5.20 0.61 0.89
C GLY A 125 5.35 0.18 2.35
N ASN A 126 6.09 0.95 3.13
CA ASN A 126 6.34 0.66 4.56
C ASN A 126 5.19 1.11 5.49
N ARG A 127 4.10 1.66 4.94
CA ARG A 127 2.95 2.11 5.73
C ARG A 127 2.08 0.92 6.10
N LYS A 128 1.55 0.96 7.33
CA LYS A 128 0.56 0.00 7.82
C LYS A 128 -0.84 0.55 7.57
N LEU A 129 -1.75 -0.35 7.23
CA LEU A 129 -3.16 -0.05 7.03
C LEU A 129 -3.94 -0.52 8.24
N TYR A 130 -4.59 0.40 8.94
CA TYR A 130 -5.43 0.09 10.09
C TYR A 130 -6.90 0.33 9.75
N GLU A 131 -7.74 -0.69 9.91
CA GLU A 131 -9.19 -0.53 9.83
C GLU A 131 -9.66 0.32 11.01
N VAL A 132 -10.31 1.45 10.70
CA VAL A 132 -10.80 2.41 11.70
C VAL A 132 -12.33 2.46 11.77
N GLY A 133 -13.02 1.81 10.84
CA GLY A 133 -14.47 1.68 10.87
C GLY A 133 -15.07 1.29 9.53
N LYS A 134 -16.41 1.36 9.45
CA LYS A 134 -17.19 1.08 8.25
C LYS A 134 -18.34 2.08 8.15
N ILE A 135 -18.58 2.62 6.96
CA ILE A 135 -19.74 3.49 6.71
C ILE A 135 -20.99 2.66 6.43
N SER A 136 -22.17 3.28 6.53
CA SER A 136 -23.43 2.60 6.21
C SER A 136 -23.55 2.29 4.71
N GLU A 137 -24.34 1.26 4.36
CA GLU A 137 -24.62 0.91 2.96
C GLU A 137 -25.30 2.07 2.21
N GLU A 138 -26.15 2.85 2.88
CA GLU A 138 -26.82 4.01 2.28
C GLU A 138 -25.81 5.11 1.93
N GLU A 139 -24.85 5.38 2.81
CA GLU A 139 -23.76 6.34 2.55
C GLU A 139 -22.85 5.84 1.43
N LEU A 140 -22.44 4.57 1.47
CA LEU A 140 -21.62 3.96 0.42
C LEU A 140 -22.29 4.09 -0.95
N LYS A 141 -23.60 3.81 -1.02
CA LYS A 141 -24.37 3.96 -2.25
C LYS A 141 -24.35 5.40 -2.76
N LYS A 142 -24.54 6.39 -1.88
CA LYS A 142 -24.46 7.82 -2.27
C LYS A 142 -23.08 8.20 -2.79
N VAL A 143 -22.01 7.71 -2.15
CA VAL A 143 -20.63 7.94 -2.62
C VAL A 143 -20.44 7.35 -4.01
N LYS A 144 -20.91 6.12 -4.26
CA LYS A 144 -20.87 5.48 -5.59
C LYS A 144 -21.66 6.27 -6.64
N GLU A 145 -22.88 6.71 -6.31
CA GLU A 145 -23.73 7.50 -7.22
C GLU A 145 -23.06 8.82 -7.62
N VAL A 146 -22.39 9.52 -6.69
CA VAL A 146 -21.65 10.75 -7.00
C VAL A 146 -20.38 10.46 -7.80
N TYR A 147 -19.61 9.43 -7.42
CA TYR A 147 -18.41 9.00 -8.14
C TYR A 147 -18.72 8.64 -9.60
N GLU A 148 -19.72 7.78 -9.85
CA GLU A 148 -20.12 7.36 -11.20
C GLU A 148 -20.84 8.47 -11.98
N GLY A 149 -21.60 9.32 -11.28
CA GLY A 149 -22.36 10.43 -11.85
C GLY A 149 -21.52 11.67 -12.17
N SER A 150 -20.26 11.73 -11.74
CA SER A 150 -19.37 12.89 -11.88
C SER A 150 -18.90 13.13 -13.33
N LYS A 151 -19.82 13.59 -14.19
CA LYS A 151 -19.54 14.33 -15.44
C LYS A 151 -20.08 15.76 -15.37
N SER A 152 -20.03 16.36 -14.19
CA SER A 152 -20.57 17.69 -13.94
C SER A 152 -19.45 18.72 -14.05
N GLU A 153 -19.43 19.49 -15.15
CA GLU A 153 -18.64 20.72 -15.32
C GLU A 153 -19.07 21.85 -14.35
N ALA A 154 -19.59 21.54 -13.16
CA ALA A 154 -19.95 22.51 -12.15
C ALA A 154 -18.69 23.12 -11.53
N ARG A 155 -18.12 24.06 -12.29
CA ARG A 155 -17.03 24.98 -11.93
C ARG A 155 -17.11 25.37 -10.46
N LEU A 156 -16.10 24.96 -9.69
CA LEU A 156 -15.80 25.48 -8.35
C LEU A 156 -15.85 27.02 -8.37
N THR A 157 -16.96 27.59 -7.91
CA THR A 157 -17.20 29.04 -7.87
C THR A 157 -16.50 29.72 -6.69
N PHE A 158 -16.02 28.96 -5.71
CA PHE A 158 -15.37 29.45 -4.50
C PHE A 158 -13.85 29.20 -4.52
N PRO A 159 -13.02 30.26 -4.57
CA PRO A 159 -11.55 30.14 -4.60
C PRO A 159 -10.97 29.31 -3.46
N GLU A 160 -11.49 29.47 -2.23
CA GLU A 160 -10.98 28.81 -1.03
C GLU A 160 -11.21 27.28 -1.07
N LYS A 161 -12.36 26.83 -1.58
CA LYS A 161 -12.63 25.39 -1.76
C LYS A 161 -11.74 24.77 -2.81
N ARG A 162 -11.49 25.50 -3.91
CA ARG A 162 -10.56 25.07 -4.96
C ARG A 162 -9.12 25.01 -4.43
N GLU A 163 -8.74 25.96 -3.60
CA GLU A 163 -7.42 25.99 -2.99
C GLU A 163 -7.22 24.85 -2.00
N PHE A 164 -8.23 24.57 -1.15
CA PHE A 164 -8.27 23.38 -0.30
C PHE A 164 -8.07 22.09 -1.11
N LYS A 165 -8.84 21.88 -2.18
CA LYS A 165 -8.72 20.70 -3.05
C LYS A 165 -7.33 20.53 -3.66
N LYS A 166 -6.69 21.63 -4.06
CA LYS A 166 -5.29 21.59 -4.54
C LYS A 166 -4.31 21.17 -3.45
N ILE A 167 -4.53 21.60 -2.22
CA ILE A 167 -3.69 21.23 -1.08
C ILE A 167 -3.88 19.75 -0.77
N GLU A 168 -5.13 19.26 -0.64
CA GLU A 168 -5.42 17.84 -0.43
C GLU A 168 -4.83 16.96 -1.52
N ALA A 169 -5.05 17.29 -2.81
CA ALA A 169 -4.42 16.55 -3.92
C ALA A 169 -2.88 16.56 -3.82
N GLY A 170 -2.29 17.69 -3.40
CA GLY A 170 -0.85 17.80 -3.14
C GLY A 170 -0.36 16.94 -1.97
N ARG A 171 -1.17 16.72 -0.93
CA ARG A 171 -0.86 15.84 0.20
C ARG A 171 -0.84 14.37 -0.20
N TYR A 172 -1.76 13.94 -1.06
CA TYR A 172 -1.83 12.55 -1.52
C TYR A 172 -0.84 12.24 -2.65
N LEU A 173 -0.40 13.25 -3.41
CA LEU A 173 0.50 13.09 -4.55
C LEU A 173 1.78 12.28 -4.24
N PRO A 174 2.51 12.51 -3.13
CA PRO A 174 3.70 11.71 -2.81
C PRO A 174 3.38 10.23 -2.55
N ILE A 175 2.20 9.92 -2.00
CA ILE A 175 1.74 8.53 -1.82
C ILE A 175 1.55 7.90 -3.19
N TRP A 176 0.83 8.59 -4.08
CA TRP A 176 0.59 8.10 -5.44
C TRP A 176 1.85 7.93 -6.25
N VAL A 177 2.77 8.90 -6.22
CA VAL A 177 4.05 8.80 -6.91
C VAL A 177 4.87 7.63 -6.36
N GLY A 178 4.88 7.43 -5.03
CA GLY A 178 5.53 6.26 -4.42
C GLY A 178 4.92 4.94 -4.90
N MET A 179 3.60 4.88 -5.03
CA MET A 179 2.89 3.71 -5.54
C MET A 179 3.19 3.44 -7.02
N ILE A 180 3.20 4.48 -7.85
CA ILE A 180 3.53 4.38 -9.29
C ILE A 180 4.97 3.93 -9.47
N ASN A 181 5.92 4.55 -8.77
CA ASN A 181 7.32 4.15 -8.84
C ASN A 181 7.52 2.69 -8.40
N PHE A 182 6.84 2.27 -7.32
CA PHE A 182 6.85 0.86 -6.92
C PHE A 182 6.25 -0.05 -7.99
N ALA A 183 5.18 0.37 -8.67
CA ALA A 183 4.60 -0.35 -9.81
C ALA A 183 5.59 -0.53 -10.95
N GLU A 184 6.29 0.55 -11.31
CA GLU A 184 7.27 0.60 -12.40
C GLU A 184 8.48 -0.27 -12.07
N GLU A 185 9.08 -0.11 -10.88
CA GLU A 185 10.18 -0.95 -10.40
C GLU A 185 9.80 -2.44 -10.38
N THR A 186 8.59 -2.74 -9.93
CA THR A 186 8.04 -4.10 -9.90
C THR A 186 7.85 -4.65 -11.31
N ALA A 187 7.34 -3.85 -12.25
CA ALA A 187 7.15 -4.25 -13.65
C ALA A 187 8.48 -4.51 -14.37
N GLU A 188 9.49 -3.65 -14.16
CA GLU A 188 10.84 -3.84 -14.67
C GLU A 188 11.45 -5.14 -14.12
N LEU A 189 11.37 -5.36 -12.81
CA LEU A 189 11.82 -6.61 -12.18
C LEU A 189 11.15 -7.85 -12.78
N TYR A 190 9.83 -7.81 -13.02
CA TYR A 190 9.11 -8.91 -13.66
C TYR A 190 9.54 -9.15 -15.10
N GLN A 191 9.79 -8.08 -15.87
CA GLN A 191 10.27 -8.22 -17.24
C GLN A 191 11.65 -8.87 -17.27
N GLU A 192 12.57 -8.41 -16.42
CA GLU A 192 13.90 -9.00 -16.31
C GLU A 192 13.85 -10.47 -15.87
N LEU A 193 12.96 -10.80 -14.92
CA LEU A 193 12.74 -12.18 -14.49
C LEU A 193 12.24 -13.09 -15.63
N LYS A 194 11.27 -12.61 -16.43
CA LYS A 194 10.78 -13.33 -17.61
C LYS A 194 11.91 -13.62 -18.59
N GLU A 195 12.78 -12.65 -18.84
CA GLU A 195 13.95 -12.80 -19.71
C GLU A 195 14.92 -13.86 -19.18
N LEU A 196 15.24 -13.84 -17.88
CA LEU A 196 16.12 -14.82 -17.26
C LEU A 196 15.55 -16.24 -17.31
N VAL A 197 14.26 -16.41 -17.00
CA VAL A 197 13.58 -17.70 -17.09
C VAL A 197 13.57 -18.22 -18.53
N ALA A 198 13.30 -17.35 -19.50
CA ALA A 198 13.35 -17.72 -20.92
C ALA A 198 14.76 -18.11 -21.35
N GLU A 199 15.79 -17.45 -20.85
CA GLU A 199 17.19 -17.80 -21.10
C GLU A 199 17.56 -19.16 -20.48
N TYR A 200 17.15 -19.41 -19.23
CA TYR A 200 17.34 -20.69 -18.54
C TYR A 200 16.76 -21.85 -19.34
N ARG A 201 15.51 -21.72 -19.80
CA ARG A 201 14.81 -22.74 -20.60
C ARG A 201 15.48 -23.06 -21.94
N LYS A 202 16.28 -22.15 -22.51
CA LYS A 202 17.05 -22.41 -23.75
C LYS A 202 18.21 -23.38 -23.52
N VAL A 203 18.79 -23.38 -22.32
CA VAL A 203 20.00 -24.15 -22.00
C VAL A 203 19.72 -25.40 -21.16
N ALA A 204 18.68 -25.37 -20.32
CA ALA A 204 18.18 -26.54 -19.60
C ALA A 204 17.10 -27.21 -20.47
N PRO A 205 17.39 -28.36 -21.13
CA PRO A 205 16.35 -29.06 -21.88
C PRO A 205 15.21 -29.38 -20.94
N ALA A 206 13.97 -29.09 -21.38
CA ALA A 206 12.76 -29.37 -20.62
C ALA A 206 12.84 -30.78 -20.03
N ARG A 207 13.10 -30.87 -18.72
CA ARG A 207 12.91 -32.12 -17.99
C ARG A 207 11.41 -32.33 -17.94
N ALA A 208 10.89 -32.91 -19.00
CA ALA A 208 9.59 -33.55 -19.01
C ALA A 208 9.67 -34.73 -18.03
N SER A 209 9.32 -34.48 -16.78
CA SER A 209 8.80 -35.49 -15.89
C SER A 209 7.68 -34.86 -15.07
N GLU A 210 6.47 -35.07 -15.55
CA GLU A 210 5.28 -35.45 -14.79
C GLU A 210 5.25 -34.95 -13.33
N GLN A 211 4.34 -34.00 -13.10
CA GLN A 211 4.14 -33.15 -11.89
C GLN A 211 4.99 -31.88 -11.88
N ILE A 212 4.35 -30.76 -12.24
CA ILE A 212 4.87 -29.43 -11.95
C ILE A 212 5.03 -29.36 -10.42
N ARG A 213 6.28 -29.39 -9.97
CA ARG A 213 6.58 -29.21 -8.55
C ARG A 213 6.34 -27.74 -8.25
N LEU A 214 5.25 -27.46 -7.55
CA LEU A 214 4.90 -26.10 -7.13
C LEU A 214 5.61 -25.70 -5.84
N HIS A 215 6.09 -26.69 -5.08
CA HIS A 215 6.78 -26.48 -3.81
C HIS A 215 8.26 -26.85 -3.92
N GLY A 216 9.13 -25.98 -3.42
CA GLY A 216 10.57 -26.19 -3.38
C GLY A 216 11.23 -25.52 -2.19
N SER A 217 12.50 -25.86 -2.00
CA SER A 217 13.37 -25.18 -1.06
C SER A 217 14.63 -24.76 -1.80
N ALA A 218 15.00 -23.50 -1.61
CA ALA A 218 16.23 -22.90 -2.09
C ALA A 218 17.06 -22.48 -0.87
N LYS A 219 18.13 -21.70 -1.08
CA LYS A 219 19.06 -21.39 0.02
C LYS A 219 18.38 -20.48 1.06
N ASN A 220 18.10 -21.03 2.25
CA ASN A 220 17.51 -20.37 3.41
C ASN A 220 16.05 -19.90 3.22
N ILE A 221 15.35 -20.43 2.20
CA ILE A 221 14.00 -20.01 1.86
C ILE A 221 13.25 -21.15 1.14
N SER A 222 12.04 -21.44 1.61
CA SER A 222 11.11 -22.32 0.89
C SER A 222 10.18 -21.49 0.02
N PHE A 223 9.68 -22.09 -1.05
CA PHE A 223 8.76 -21.42 -1.97
C PHE A 223 7.64 -22.33 -2.43
N PHE A 224 6.48 -21.74 -2.67
CA PHE A 224 5.30 -22.37 -3.25
C PHE A 224 4.73 -21.48 -4.33
N TYR A 225 4.35 -22.04 -5.49
CA TYR A 225 3.68 -21.31 -6.54
C TYR A 225 2.22 -21.76 -6.67
N ASP A 226 1.28 -20.84 -6.48
CA ASP A 226 -0.15 -21.05 -6.71
C ASP A 226 -0.49 -20.69 -8.16
N GLU A 227 -0.73 -21.70 -9.00
CA GLU A 227 -1.04 -21.46 -10.42
C GLU A 227 -2.41 -20.81 -10.63
N GLU A 228 -3.38 -21.03 -9.73
CA GLU A 228 -4.73 -20.46 -9.89
C GLU A 228 -4.73 -18.95 -9.60
N LYS A 229 -3.87 -18.52 -8.68
CA LYS A 229 -3.74 -17.10 -8.29
C LYS A 229 -2.58 -16.38 -8.97
N GLU A 230 -1.76 -17.10 -9.71
CA GLU A 230 -0.48 -16.63 -10.24
C GLU A 230 0.38 -15.95 -9.15
N GLU A 231 0.55 -16.63 -8.01
CA GLU A 231 1.28 -16.10 -6.85
C GLU A 231 2.44 -17.01 -6.46
N LEU A 232 3.61 -16.40 -6.27
CA LEU A 232 4.74 -17.03 -5.60
C LEU A 232 4.75 -16.66 -4.12
N PHE A 233 4.60 -17.67 -3.28
CA PHE A 233 4.76 -17.61 -1.84
C PHE A 233 6.20 -17.95 -1.49
N LEU A 234 6.83 -17.10 -0.69
CA LEU A 234 8.15 -17.35 -0.13
C LEU A 234 8.08 -17.41 1.40
N TYR A 235 8.70 -18.44 1.95
CA TYR A 235 8.76 -18.73 3.37
C TYR A 235 10.23 -18.78 3.81
N PRO A 236 10.80 -17.67 4.31
CA PRO A 236 12.11 -17.66 4.93
C PRO A 236 12.21 -18.68 6.07
N GLU A 237 13.40 -19.23 6.28
CA GLU A 237 13.66 -20.01 7.48
C GLU A 237 13.52 -19.13 8.74
N GLU A 238 12.92 -19.68 9.81
CA GLU A 238 12.57 -18.91 11.01
C GLU A 238 13.75 -18.15 11.62
N GLU A 239 14.96 -18.70 11.53
CA GLU A 239 16.17 -18.06 12.06
C GLU A 239 16.55 -16.75 11.35
N PHE A 240 16.01 -16.48 10.16
CA PHE A 240 16.26 -15.26 9.39
C PHE A 240 15.20 -14.18 9.63
N VAL A 241 14.02 -14.54 10.13
CA VAL A 241 12.91 -13.61 10.35
C VAL A 241 13.29 -12.56 11.39
N GLY A 242 12.98 -11.29 11.09
CA GLY A 242 13.31 -10.14 11.93
C GLY A 242 14.75 -9.62 11.80
N LYS A 243 15.58 -10.25 10.96
CA LYS A 243 16.95 -9.77 10.66
C LYS A 243 16.97 -8.94 9.38
N GLU A 244 17.96 -8.05 9.25
CA GLU A 244 18.22 -7.34 8.01
C GLU A 244 18.80 -8.28 6.94
N GLY A 245 18.20 -8.27 5.76
CA GLY A 245 18.58 -9.18 4.69
C GLY A 245 18.03 -8.80 3.32
N ARG A 246 18.19 -9.70 2.36
CA ARG A 246 17.66 -9.58 1.00
C ARG A 246 17.27 -10.92 0.42
N ILE A 247 16.20 -10.92 -0.38
CA ILE A 247 15.74 -12.07 -1.15
C ILE A 247 16.08 -11.79 -2.60
N ILE A 248 16.83 -12.71 -3.22
CA ILE A 248 17.38 -12.52 -4.55
C ILE A 248 17.25 -13.78 -5.40
N ILE A 249 17.26 -13.62 -6.72
CA ILE A 249 17.57 -14.69 -7.65
C ILE A 249 18.90 -14.39 -8.33
N LYS A 250 19.84 -15.35 -8.21
CA LYS A 250 21.13 -15.30 -8.90
C LYS A 250 21.12 -16.27 -10.07
N TYR A 251 21.32 -15.76 -11.28
CA TYR A 251 21.52 -16.58 -12.47
C TYR A 251 22.65 -16.00 -13.33
N LYS A 252 23.69 -16.80 -13.56
CA LYS A 252 24.94 -16.37 -14.21
C LYS A 252 25.55 -15.15 -13.49
N ASP A 253 25.80 -14.08 -14.22
CA ASP A 253 26.33 -12.78 -13.77
C ASP A 253 25.24 -11.78 -13.37
N LYS A 254 23.96 -12.17 -13.45
CA LYS A 254 22.81 -11.33 -13.07
C LYS A 254 22.28 -11.68 -11.68
N GLU A 255 21.89 -10.64 -10.95
CA GLU A 255 21.24 -10.72 -9.63
C GLU A 255 19.96 -9.86 -9.67
N LEU A 256 18.81 -10.50 -9.47
CA LEU A 256 17.52 -9.82 -9.29
C LEU A 256 17.17 -9.77 -7.81
N ILE A 257 16.80 -8.60 -7.30
CA ILE A 257 16.50 -8.38 -5.89
C ILE A 257 14.98 -8.25 -5.73
N PHE A 258 14.33 -9.27 -5.15
CA PHE A 258 12.90 -9.24 -4.85
C PHE A 258 12.58 -8.43 -3.59
N TYR A 259 13.51 -8.41 -2.64
CA TYR A 259 13.33 -7.71 -1.38
C TYR A 259 14.68 -7.35 -0.75
N LYS A 260 14.73 -6.20 -0.06
CA LYS A 260 15.84 -5.77 0.78
C LYS A 260 15.29 -5.04 2.02
N GLY A 261 15.72 -5.46 3.22
CA GLY A 261 15.26 -4.90 4.50
C GLY A 261 15.06 -5.99 5.56
N THR A 262 14.22 -5.70 6.56
CA THR A 262 13.87 -6.66 7.62
C THR A 262 13.07 -7.85 7.10
N ILE A 263 13.60 -9.06 7.24
CA ILE A 263 12.98 -10.29 6.73
C ILE A 263 11.66 -10.60 7.45
N LYS A 264 10.59 -10.79 6.66
CA LYS A 264 9.24 -11.15 7.13
C LYS A 264 9.03 -12.67 7.14
N PRO A 265 8.05 -13.18 7.91
CA PRO A 265 7.74 -14.62 7.92
C PRO A 265 7.24 -15.18 6.58
N GLU A 266 6.61 -14.34 5.76
CA GLU A 266 6.01 -14.72 4.48
C GLU A 266 6.08 -13.55 3.49
N TYR A 267 6.32 -13.86 2.22
CA TYR A 267 6.18 -12.93 1.10
C TYR A 267 5.24 -13.51 0.06
N ARG A 268 4.42 -12.65 -0.54
CA ARG A 268 3.54 -12.98 -1.65
C ARG A 268 3.91 -12.09 -2.83
N ILE A 269 4.28 -12.73 -3.93
CA ILE A 269 4.84 -12.07 -5.10
C ILE A 269 3.95 -12.43 -6.30
N PRO A 270 3.16 -11.49 -6.85
CA PRO A 270 2.31 -11.74 -8.01
C PRO A 270 3.12 -12.12 -9.26
N LEU A 271 3.21 -13.41 -9.58
CA LEU A 271 4.13 -13.91 -10.59
C LEU A 271 3.38 -14.69 -11.67
N SER A 272 3.30 -14.16 -12.89
CA SER A 272 2.64 -14.89 -14.00
C SER A 272 3.28 -16.26 -14.27
N ARG A 273 2.50 -17.22 -14.78
CA ARG A 273 3.01 -18.58 -15.07
C ARG A 273 4.24 -18.61 -15.98
N GLU A 274 4.31 -17.69 -16.93
CA GLU A 274 5.43 -17.57 -17.87
C GLU A 274 6.75 -17.26 -17.17
N ALA A 275 6.68 -16.45 -16.11
CA ALA A 275 7.79 -15.99 -15.29
C ALA A 275 8.17 -16.98 -14.17
N PHE A 276 7.49 -18.12 -14.06
CA PHE A 276 7.80 -19.18 -13.10
C PHE A 276 8.43 -20.41 -13.75
N ASP A 277 9.58 -20.83 -13.22
CA ASP A 277 10.21 -22.11 -13.54
C ASP A 277 10.83 -22.72 -12.28
N TYR A 278 10.35 -23.90 -11.91
CA TYR A 278 10.69 -24.52 -10.63
C TYR A 278 12.20 -24.69 -10.43
N GLU A 279 12.91 -25.24 -11.42
CA GLU A 279 14.34 -25.51 -11.28
C GLU A 279 15.14 -24.21 -11.29
N PHE A 280 14.73 -23.22 -12.09
CA PHE A 280 15.32 -21.88 -12.07
C PHE A 280 15.24 -21.24 -10.68
N PHE A 281 14.04 -21.25 -10.06
CA PHE A 281 13.86 -20.71 -8.71
C PHE A 281 14.62 -21.54 -7.67
N LYS A 282 14.59 -22.86 -7.75
CA LYS A 282 15.31 -23.72 -6.81
C LYS A 282 16.82 -23.50 -6.82
N GLU A 283 17.42 -23.33 -8.00
CA GLU A 283 18.86 -23.11 -8.15
C GLU A 283 19.27 -21.66 -7.86
N GLY A 284 18.43 -20.70 -8.25
CA GLY A 284 18.74 -19.28 -8.26
C GLY A 284 18.29 -18.52 -7.01
N LEU A 285 17.15 -18.89 -6.41
CA LEU A 285 16.55 -18.17 -5.28
C LEU A 285 17.38 -18.34 -4.00
N ARG A 286 17.63 -17.24 -3.31
CA ARG A 286 18.43 -17.20 -2.08
C ARG A 286 17.93 -16.11 -1.16
N LEU A 287 18.04 -16.38 0.13
CA LEU A 287 17.98 -15.35 1.16
C LEU A 287 19.38 -15.15 1.76
N GLU A 288 19.83 -13.89 1.78
CA GLU A 288 21.14 -13.47 2.30
C GLU A 288 20.94 -12.40 3.38
N LEU A 289 21.62 -12.52 4.52
CA LEU A 289 21.69 -11.45 5.52
C LEU A 289 22.63 -10.33 5.04
N LEU A 290 22.37 -9.11 5.51
CA LEU A 290 23.19 -7.92 5.23
C LEU A 290 24.19 -7.64 6.36
#